data_AF-A0A926ERF6-F1
#
_entry.id   AF-A0A926ERF6-F1
#
_cell.length_a   1.000
_cell.length_b   1.000
_cell.length_c   1.000
_cell.angle_alpha   90.00
_cell.angle_beta   90.00
_cell.angle_gamma   90.00
#
_symmetry.space_group_name_H-M   'P 1'
#
loop_
_entity.id
_entity.type
_entity.pdbx_description
1 polymer ?
#
loop_
_entity_poly.entity_id
_entity_poly.type
_entity_poly.pdbx_seq_one_letter_code
_entity_poly.pdbx_strand_id
1 'polypeptide(L)' 'MEIKPCPFCGGVNITIVTMRYGVKIKCFDCGANISSVKDNGEYRTLANARKRHEKKAIEAWNRRINRWN' A
#
# COMPACT_ATOMS: atom_id res chain seq x y z
N MET A 1 -13.91 0.22 0.07
CA MET A 1 -13.06 1.40 -0.20
C MET A 1 -12.40 1.13 -1.53
N GLU A 2 -12.61 1.99 -2.51
CA GLU A 2 -12.10 1.78 -3.87
C GLU A 2 -10.69 2.34 -4.01
N ILE A 3 -9.86 1.68 -4.82
CA ILE A 3 -8.47 2.06 -5.03
C ILE A 3 -8.35 2.99 -6.24
N LYS A 4 -7.68 4.12 -6.06
CA LYS A 4 -7.44 5.04 -7.18
C LYS A 4 -6.39 4.47 -8.14
N PRO A 5 -6.48 4.79 -9.45
CA PRO A 5 -5.48 4.38 -10.44
C PRO A 5 -4.09 4.89 -10.09
N CYS A 6 -3.07 4.09 -10.38
CA CYS A 6 -1.67 4.48 -10.28
C CYS A 6 -1.39 5.70 -11.18
N PRO A 7 -0.72 6.76 -10.67
CA PRO A 7 -0.47 7.97 -11.45
C PRO A 7 0.59 7.79 -12.54
N PHE A 8 1.35 6.69 -12.51
CA PHE A 8 2.40 6.40 -13.48
C PHE A 8 1.93 5.53 -14.65
N CYS A 9 1.01 4.59 -14.41
CA CYS A 9 0.58 3.63 -15.43
C CYS A 9 -0.94 3.45 -15.54
N GLY A 10 -1.74 4.10 -14.69
CA GLY A 10 -3.19 3.91 -14.63
C GLY A 10 -3.65 2.58 -13.99
N GLY A 11 -2.72 1.73 -13.56
CA GLY A 11 -3.03 0.43 -12.96
C GLY A 11 -3.80 0.53 -11.64
N VAL A 12 -4.78 -0.35 -11.44
CA VAL A 12 -5.64 -0.37 -10.23
C VAL A 12 -5.25 -1.50 -9.25
N ASN A 13 -4.24 -2.28 -9.58
CA ASN A 13 -3.77 -3.38 -8.74
C ASN A 13 -2.62 -2.92 -7.83
N ILE A 14 -2.72 -3.22 -6.54
CA ILE A 14 -1.63 -2.99 -5.58
C ILE A 14 -1.12 -4.27 -4.95
N THR A 15 0.17 -4.25 -4.63
CA THR A 15 0.85 -5.27 -3.85
C THR A 15 1.29 -4.71 -2.51
N ILE A 16 0.92 -5.40 -1.43
CA ILE A 16 1.35 -5.08 -0.07
C ILE A 16 2.53 -6.00 0.27
N VAL A 17 3.70 -5.41 0.45
CA VAL A 17 4.93 -6.09 0.85
C VAL A 17 5.16 -5.80 2.34
N THR A 18 5.08 -6.82 3.17
CA THR A 18 5.39 -6.70 4.60
C THR A 18 6.88 -6.55 4.83
N MET A 19 7.24 -5.76 5.84
CA MET A 19 8.58 -5.58 6.34
C MET A 19 8.58 -5.78 7.85
N ARG A 20 9.77 -5.97 8.43
CA ARG A 20 9.94 -6.19 9.87
C ARG A 20 9.24 -5.13 10.75
N TYR A 21 9.09 -3.90 10.24
CA TYR A 21 8.49 -2.76 10.96
C TYR A 21 7.45 -2.00 10.12
N GLY A 22 6.69 -2.71 9.30
CA GLY A 22 5.58 -2.10 8.56
C GLY A 22 5.24 -2.78 7.25
N VAL A 23 4.63 -2.04 6.33
CA VAL A 23 4.31 -2.50 4.97
C VAL A 23 4.70 -1.46 3.93
N LYS A 24 5.16 -1.91 2.76
CA LYS A 24 5.29 -1.11 1.54
C LYS A 24 4.16 -1.46 0.59
N ILE A 25 3.66 -0.46 -0.13
CA ILE A 25 2.55 -0.58 -1.06
C ILE A 25 3.07 -0.16 -2.43
N LYS A 26 2.99 -1.08 -3.38
CA LYS A 26 3.46 -0.88 -4.75
C LYS A 26 2.32 -1.07 -5.73
N CYS A 27 2.41 -0.41 -6.88
CA CYS A 27 1.64 -0.80 -8.05
C CYS A 27 2.08 -2.21 -8.47
N PHE A 28 1.13 -3.11 -8.69
CA PHE A 28 1.43 -4.43 -9.24
C PHE A 28 1.88 -4.32 -10.70
N ASP A 29 1.24 -3.43 -11.48
CA ASP A 29 1.42 -3.36 -12.92
C ASP A 29 2.76 -2.73 -13.34
N CYS A 30 3.20 -1.65 -12.67
CA CYS A 30 4.46 -0.96 -13.01
C CYS A 30 5.55 -1.05 -11.92
N GLY A 31 5.27 -1.69 -10.79
CA GLY A 31 6.21 -1.81 -9.68
C GLY A 31 6.47 -0.51 -8.89
N ALA A 32 5.85 0.60 -9.27
CA ALA A 32 6.05 1.90 -8.63
C ALA A 32 5.72 1.83 -7.13
N ASN A 33 6.68 2.26 -6.30
CA ASN A 33 6.49 2.36 -4.86
C ASN A 33 5.84 3.71 -4.54
N ILE A 34 4.59 3.67 -4.09
CA ILE A 34 3.79 4.88 -3.88
C ILE A 34 3.68 5.22 -2.39
N SER A 35 3.66 4.21 -1.53
CA SER A 35 3.46 4.43 -0.10
C SER A 35 4.10 3.37 0.79
N SER A 36 4.43 3.75 2.02
CA SER A 36 4.86 2.85 3.07
C SER A 36 4.16 3.22 4.37
N VAL A 37 3.59 2.24 5.05
CA VAL A 37 2.99 2.41 6.38
C VAL A 37 3.95 1.78 7.38
N LYS A 38 4.55 2.59 8.24
CA LYS A 38 5.33 2.08 9.38
C LYS A 38 4.36 1.54 10.43
N ASP A 39 4.70 0.40 11.01
CA ASP A 39 4.05 -0.11 12.20
C ASP A 39 5.13 -0.67 13.12
N ASN A 40 5.05 -0.31 14.39
CA ASN A 40 5.96 -0.83 15.41
C ASN A 40 5.45 -2.17 15.98
N GLY A 41 4.33 -2.70 15.47
CA GLY A 41 3.81 -4.00 15.84
C GLY A 41 4.62 -5.15 15.25
N GLU A 42 4.99 -6.14 16.08
CA GLU A 42 5.45 -7.43 15.59
C GLU A 42 4.30 -8.15 14.88
N TYR A 43 4.48 -8.42 13.58
CA TYR A 43 3.53 -9.23 12.84
C TYR A 43 3.83 -10.72 13.03
N ARG A 44 2.99 -11.42 13.80
CA ARG A 44 3.07 -12.89 13.92
C ARG A 44 2.92 -13.61 12.57
N THR A 45 2.16 -13.03 11.63
CA THR A 45 1.95 -13.58 10.28
C THR A 45 1.71 -12.49 9.23
N LEU A 46 2.02 -12.79 7.97
CA LEU A 46 1.73 -11.94 6.81
C LEU A 46 0.24 -11.63 6.65
N ALA A 47 -0.63 -12.61 6.92
CA ALA A 47 -2.07 -12.45 6.83
C ALA A 47 -2.61 -11.43 7.84
N ASN A 48 -2.07 -11.44 9.08
CA ASN A 48 -2.45 -10.48 10.11
C ASN A 48 -1.98 -9.06 9.78
N ALA A 49 -0.79 -8.92 9.20
CA ALA A 49 -0.30 -7.65 8.70
C ALA A 49 -1.20 -7.14 7.56
N ARG A 50 -1.49 -7.97 6.56
CA ARG A 50 -2.36 -7.59 5.44
C ARG A 50 -3.72 -7.12 5.92
N LYS A 51 -4.40 -7.89 6.78
CA LYS A 51 -5.74 -7.54 7.28
C LYS A 51 -5.76 -6.24 8.09
N ARG A 52 -4.73 -5.97 8.91
CA ARG A 52 -4.62 -4.69 9.66
C ARG A 52 -4.29 -3.50 8.78
N HIS A 53 -3.47 -3.70 7.75
CA HIS A 53 -2.91 -2.60 6.97
C HIS A 53 -3.61 -2.36 5.65
N GLU A 54 -4.45 -3.27 5.14
CA GLU A 54 -5.12 -3.10 3.84
C GLU A 54 -5.92 -1.80 3.77
N LYS A 55 -6.74 -1.50 4.78
CA LYS A 55 -7.49 -0.24 4.83
C LYS A 55 -6.56 0.98 4.88
N LYS A 56 -5.58 0.97 5.79
CA LYS A 56 -4.58 2.06 5.92
C LYS A 56 -3.74 2.22 4.65
N ALA A 57 -3.49 1.12 3.94
CA ALA A 57 -2.72 1.08 2.72
C ALA A 57 -3.47 1.73 1.57
N ILE A 58 -4.75 1.37 1.39
CA ILE A 58 -5.63 1.99 0.40
C ILE A 58 -5.80 3.49 0.70
N GLU A 59 -5.98 3.86 1.97
CA GLU A 59 -6.05 5.27 2.39
C GLU A 59 -4.76 6.04 2.10
N ALA A 60 -3.59 5.47 2.44
CA ALA A 60 -2.31 6.09 2.20
C ALA A 60 -1.98 6.18 0.70
N TRP A 61 -2.38 5.17 -0.07
CA TRP A 61 -2.29 5.14 -1.53
C TRP A 61 -3.11 6.27 -2.16
N ASN A 62 -4.42 6.31 -1.87
CA ASN A 62 -5.32 7.33 -2.39
C ASN A 62 -4.89 8.75 -1.99
N ARG A 63 -4.38 8.92 -0.76
CA ARG A 63 -3.82 10.20 -0.29
C ARG A 63 -2.58 10.61 -1.05
N ARG A 64 -1.68 9.67 -1.39
CA ARG A 64 -0.47 9.97 -2.15
C ARG A 64 -0.83 10.39 -3.56
N ILE A 65 -1.74 9.69 -4.23
CA ILE A 65 -2.20 10.03 -5.58
C ILE A 65 -2.80 11.42 -5.63
N ASN A 66 -3.61 11.80 -4.63
CA ASN A 66 -4.16 13.14 -4.53
C ASN A 66 -3.11 14.26 -4.37
N ARG A 67 -1.86 13.95 -4.04
CA ARG A 67 -0.76 14.94 -4.01
C ARG A 67 0.04 15.01 -5.32
N TRP A 68 -0.15 14.03 -6.21
CA TRP A 68 0.50 14.00 -7.52
C TRP A 68 -0.33 14.70 -8.60
N ASN A 69 -1.64 14.79 -8.41
CA ASN A 69 -2.54 15.71 -9.12
C ASN A 69 -2.49 17.09 -8.51
#